data_AF-A0A1M5SY42-F1
#
_entry.id   AF-A0A1M5SY42-F1
#
_cell.length_a   1.000
_cell.length_b   1.000
_cell.length_c   1.000
_cell.angle_alpha   90.00
_cell.angle_beta   90.00
_cell.angle_gamma   90.00
#
_symmetry.space_group_name_H-M   'P 1'
#
loop_
_entity.id
_entity.type
_entity.pdbx_description
1 polymer ?
#
loop_
_entity_poly.entity_id
_entity_poly.type
_entity_poly.pdbx_seq_one_letter_code
_entity_poly.pdbx_strand_id
1 'polypeptide(L)'
;MTLCLLLLSLLGPVQAEEPLSQAQGEAELNGLIIDNTITRFGHDFHRYLSFQLQDASALDADLVVRERPSARWGSLIWVEYGQLTVYRRFLQPNVAEIEDIATQAAQLILEEVNRSKLQNLLQDTFDMDRDEL
;
A
#
# COMPACT_ATOMS: atom_id res chain seq x y z
N MET A 1 -16.71 20.00 -69.01
CA MET A 1 -16.72 18.81 -68.13
C MET A 1 -15.28 18.46 -67.82
N THR A 2 -15.02 17.91 -66.63
CA THR A 2 -13.71 17.64 -66.01
C THR A 2 -12.96 18.90 -65.58
N LEU A 3 -13.40 19.60 -64.52
CA LEU A 3 -13.45 19.14 -63.11
C LEU A 3 -12.05 18.70 -62.66
N CYS A 4 -11.56 19.32 -61.59
CA CYS A 4 -10.60 18.77 -60.64
C CYS A 4 -9.26 18.31 -61.26
N LEU A 5 -8.12 18.79 -60.83
CA LEU A 5 -7.52 18.47 -59.54
C LEU A 5 -6.06 18.87 -59.83
N LEU A 6 -5.45 19.81 -59.15
CA LEU A 6 -4.43 19.49 -58.15
C LEU A 6 -3.75 20.82 -57.76
N LEU A 7 -4.54 21.72 -57.18
CA LEU A 7 -4.03 22.87 -56.43
C LEU A 7 -3.89 22.50 -54.94
N LEU A 8 -3.41 21.28 -54.65
CA LEU A 8 -3.21 20.79 -53.29
C LEU A 8 -1.90 20.02 -53.20
N SER A 9 -0.79 20.74 -53.09
CA SER A 9 0.49 20.19 -52.61
C SER A 9 1.05 21.00 -51.44
N LEU A 10 0.16 21.62 -50.65
CA LEU A 10 0.51 22.33 -49.41
C LEU A 10 -0.11 21.69 -48.16
N LEU A 11 -0.20 20.35 -48.15
CA LEU A 11 -0.49 19.59 -46.95
C LEU A 11 0.73 18.73 -46.65
N GLY A 12 1.69 19.30 -45.91
CA GLY A 12 2.66 18.47 -45.18
C GLY A 12 1.92 17.50 -44.27
N PRO A 13 2.51 16.34 -43.93
CA PRO A 13 1.86 15.41 -43.02
C PRO A 13 1.56 16.18 -41.74
N VAL A 14 0.27 16.30 -41.40
CA VAL A 14 -0.14 16.72 -40.07
C VAL A 14 0.48 15.66 -39.16
N GLN A 15 1.50 16.05 -38.42
CA GLN A 15 2.03 15.25 -37.35
C GLN A 15 0.90 15.23 -36.34
N ALA A 16 0.15 14.14 -36.30
CA ALA A 16 -0.73 13.88 -35.18
C ALA A 16 0.18 13.88 -33.95
N GLU A 17 0.12 14.95 -33.16
CA GLU A 17 0.53 14.91 -31.77
C GLU A 17 -0.32 13.80 -31.15
N GLU A 18 0.23 12.59 -31.11
CA GLU A 18 -0.28 11.57 -30.21
C GLU A 18 -0.30 12.24 -28.84
N PRO A 19 -1.47 12.36 -28.21
CA PRO A 19 -1.49 12.84 -26.84
C PRO A 19 -0.54 11.91 -26.11
N LEU A 20 0.51 12.46 -25.49
CA LEU A 20 1.26 11.75 -24.47
C LEU A 20 0.18 11.29 -23.50
N SER A 21 -0.23 10.02 -23.65
CA SER A 21 -1.09 9.36 -22.71
C SER A 21 -0.35 9.60 -21.41
N GLN A 22 -0.96 10.44 -20.58
CA GLN A 22 -0.45 10.68 -19.27
C GLN A 22 -0.27 9.28 -18.70
N ALA A 23 0.98 8.87 -18.52
CA ALA A 23 1.29 7.99 -17.43
C ALA A 23 0.89 8.81 -16.20
N GLN A 24 -0.43 8.86 -15.95
CA GLN A 24 -0.94 8.76 -14.61
C GLN A 24 -0.11 7.63 -14.07
N GLY A 25 0.93 7.95 -13.29
CA GLY A 25 1.80 6.96 -12.71
C GLY A 25 0.81 5.95 -12.16
N GLU A 26 0.78 4.77 -12.79
CA GLU A 26 0.03 3.65 -12.27
C GLU A 26 0.51 3.66 -10.83
N ALA A 27 -0.38 4.02 -9.90
CA ALA A 27 -0.07 3.97 -8.49
C ALA A 27 0.15 2.48 -8.31
N GLU A 28 1.40 2.07 -8.49
CA GLU A 28 1.84 0.71 -8.52
C GLU A 28 1.46 0.25 -7.13
N LEU A 29 0.37 -0.51 -7.05
CA LEU A 29 -0.19 -1.02 -5.80
C LEU A 29 0.86 -2.01 -5.27
N ASN A 30 1.92 -1.49 -4.64
CA ASN A 30 3.13 -2.27 -4.40
C ASN A 30 3.05 -3.11 -3.12
N GLY A 31 2.08 -2.87 -2.24
CA GLY A 31 1.88 -3.64 -1.03
C GLY A 31 0.56 -4.40 -1.03
N LEU A 32 0.62 -5.73 -0.89
CA LEU A 32 -0.56 -6.56 -0.66
C LEU A 32 -0.87 -6.66 0.84
N ILE A 33 -2.16 -6.65 1.21
CA ILE A 33 -2.59 -6.96 2.57
C ILE A 33 -2.94 -8.45 2.67
N ILE A 34 -1.99 -9.24 3.15
CA ILE A 34 -2.07 -10.70 3.19
C ILE A 34 -2.72 -11.17 4.49
N ASP A 35 -3.72 -12.05 4.37
CA ASP A 35 -4.39 -12.69 5.50
C ASP A 35 -3.72 -14.03 5.87
N ASN A 36 -3.01 -14.06 7.00
CA ASN A 36 -2.50 -15.27 7.64
C ASN A 36 -3.16 -15.48 9.02
N THR A 37 -4.46 -15.20 9.10
CA THR A 37 -5.30 -15.47 10.27
C THR A 37 -6.03 -16.82 10.15
N ILE A 38 -6.52 -17.34 11.29
CA ILE A 38 -7.11 -18.67 11.44
C ILE A 38 -8.52 -18.58 12.06
N THR A 39 -8.72 -17.68 13.02
CA THR A 39 -10.01 -17.57 13.72
C THR A 39 -10.95 -16.62 13.00
N ARG A 40 -12.26 -16.75 13.25
CA ARG A 40 -13.26 -15.83 12.70
C ARG A 40 -12.96 -14.36 13.03
N PHE A 41 -12.58 -14.08 14.27
CA PHE A 41 -12.29 -12.71 14.69
C PHE A 41 -10.95 -12.20 14.16
N GLY A 42 -10.00 -13.09 13.86
CA GLY A 42 -8.80 -12.76 13.08
C GLY A 42 -9.14 -12.34 11.65
N HIS A 43 -9.96 -13.12 10.95
CA HIS A 43 -10.42 -12.78 9.59
C HIS A 43 -11.24 -11.48 9.58
N ASP A 44 -12.10 -11.27 10.59
CA ASP A 44 -12.87 -10.03 10.70
C ASP A 44 -11.92 -8.83 10.93
N PHE A 45 -10.90 -8.97 11.78
CA PHE A 45 -9.87 -7.94 11.97
C PHE A 45 -9.13 -7.62 10.65
N HIS A 46 -8.67 -8.64 9.90
CA HIS A 46 -8.05 -8.45 8.59
C HIS A 46 -8.98 -7.72 7.62
N ARG A 47 -10.25 -8.11 7.55
CA ARG A 47 -11.24 -7.47 6.67
C ARG A 47 -11.40 -5.99 6.97
N TYR A 48 -11.64 -5.64 8.24
CA TYR A 48 -11.81 -4.24 8.63
C TYR A 48 -10.52 -3.44 8.46
N LEU A 49 -9.37 -4.02 8.78
CA LEU A 49 -8.07 -3.37 8.57
C LEU A 49 -7.84 -3.07 7.09
N SER A 50 -8.10 -4.06 6.22
CA SER A 50 -7.95 -3.91 4.78
C SER A 50 -8.87 -2.83 4.22
N PHE A 51 -10.11 -2.78 4.71
CA PHE A 51 -11.05 -1.71 4.35
C PHE A 51 -10.53 -0.33 4.74
N GLN A 52 -9.98 -0.17 5.94
CA GLN A 52 -9.44 1.11 6.42
C GLN A 52 -8.18 1.55 5.66
N LEU A 53 -7.42 0.60 5.11
CA LEU A 53 -6.19 0.87 4.35
C LEU A 53 -6.41 0.92 2.84
N GLN A 54 -7.66 0.76 2.35
CA GLN A 54 -7.95 0.75 0.91
C GLN A 54 -7.51 2.04 0.20
N ASP A 55 -7.60 3.18 0.90
CA ASP A 55 -7.30 4.52 0.38
C ASP A 55 -5.88 4.98 0.78
N ALA A 56 -5.13 4.15 1.50
CA ALA A 56 -3.74 4.43 1.87
C ALA A 56 -2.83 4.12 0.67
N SER A 57 -2.81 5.03 -0.31
CA SER A 57 -2.25 4.86 -1.66
C SER A 57 -0.73 4.62 -1.78
N ALA A 58 0.00 4.15 -0.78
CA ALA A 58 1.44 3.87 -0.92
C ALA A 58 2.01 2.97 0.18
N LEU A 59 1.51 1.73 0.28
CA LEU A 59 2.31 0.69 0.93
C LEU A 59 3.41 0.27 -0.05
N ASP A 60 4.68 0.55 0.30
CA ASP A 60 5.83 0.17 -0.54
C ASP A 60 6.25 -1.30 -0.34
N ALA A 61 5.58 -2.02 0.56
CA ALA A 61 5.85 -3.41 0.89
C ALA A 61 4.57 -4.11 1.37
N ASP A 62 4.58 -5.43 1.36
CA ASP A 62 3.46 -6.25 1.82
C ASP A 62 3.17 -6.06 3.30
N LEU A 63 1.88 -6.02 3.62
CA LEU A 63 1.36 -6.00 4.97
C LEU A 63 0.78 -7.38 5.32
N VAL A 64 1.44 -8.13 6.19
CA VAL A 64 1.00 -9.50 6.55
C VAL A 64 0.34 -9.49 7.92
N VAL A 65 -0.96 -9.83 7.97
CA VAL A 65 -1.70 -9.98 9.22
C VAL A 65 -1.56 -11.42 9.69
N ARG A 66 -0.91 -11.61 10.84
CA ARG A 66 -0.58 -12.92 11.39
C ARG A 66 -1.36 -13.18 12.66
N GLU A 67 -1.67 -14.45 12.91
CA GLU A 67 -2.40 -14.87 14.09
C GLU A 67 -1.74 -16.04 14.84
N ARG A 68 -1.85 -16.01 16.18
CA ARG A 68 -1.64 -17.17 17.04
C ARG A 68 -2.78 -17.33 18.06
N PRO A 69 -3.70 -18.30 17.85
CA PRO A 69 -4.79 -18.58 18.77
C PRO A 69 -4.32 -19.00 20.16
N SER A 70 -5.05 -18.60 21.20
CA SER A 70 -4.77 -18.88 22.61
C SER A 70 -6.05 -19.06 23.41
N ALA A 71 -6.29 -20.28 23.93
CA ALA A 71 -7.48 -20.55 24.72
C ALA A 71 -7.64 -19.65 25.97
N ARG A 72 -6.53 -19.14 26.52
CA ARG A 72 -6.53 -18.33 27.74
C ARG A 72 -6.69 -16.83 27.49
N TRP A 73 -6.17 -16.34 26.36
CA TRP A 73 -6.00 -14.90 26.11
C TRP A 73 -6.71 -14.41 24.83
N GLY A 74 -7.47 -15.28 24.15
CA GLY A 74 -8.10 -14.97 22.87
C GLY A 74 -7.18 -15.29 21.70
N SER A 75 -6.85 -14.33 20.85
CA SER A 75 -5.83 -14.53 19.83
C SER A 75 -4.82 -13.41 19.78
N LEU A 76 -3.54 -13.78 19.67
CA LEU A 76 -2.49 -12.81 19.44
C LEU A 76 -2.44 -12.50 17.94
N ILE A 77 -2.73 -11.27 17.57
CA ILE A 77 -2.54 -10.75 16.23
C ILE A 77 -1.30 -9.86 16.21
N TRP A 78 -0.52 -9.98 15.14
CA TRP A 78 0.52 -9.01 14.81
C TRP A 78 0.53 -8.75 13.31
N VAL A 79 1.00 -7.56 12.95
CA VAL A 79 1.06 -7.12 11.56
C VAL A 79 2.51 -6.83 11.21
N GLU A 80 2.96 -7.44 10.11
CA GLU A 80 4.29 -7.29 9.56
C GLU A 80 4.23 -6.37 8.33
N TYR A 81 5.12 -5.39 8.25
CA TYR A 81 5.37 -4.61 7.04
C TYR A 81 6.73 -5.04 6.49
N GLY A 82 6.73 -5.84 5.42
CA GLY A 82 7.91 -6.57 4.97
C GLY A 82 8.41 -7.57 6.03
N GLN A 83 9.48 -7.22 6.76
CA GLN A 83 10.04 -8.03 7.85
C GLN A 83 9.87 -7.40 9.23
N LEU A 84 9.32 -6.18 9.31
CA LEU A 84 9.17 -5.43 10.55
C LEU A 84 7.79 -5.63 11.15
N THR A 85 7.71 -6.01 12.42
CA THR A 85 6.42 -6.00 13.14
C THR A 85 6.04 -4.57 13.53
N VAL A 86 4.99 -4.04 12.90
CA VAL A 86 4.51 -2.66 13.09
C VAL A 86 3.33 -2.56 14.05
N TYR A 87 2.64 -3.67 14.31
CA TYR A 87 1.51 -3.70 15.25
C TYR A 87 1.39 -5.06 15.91
N ARG A 88 0.95 -5.09 17.17
CA ARG A 88 0.70 -6.33 17.91
C ARG A 88 -0.33 -6.12 19.02
N ARG A 89 -1.33 -7.00 19.10
CA ARG A 89 -2.38 -6.96 20.13
C ARG A 89 -3.00 -8.32 20.40
N PHE A 90 -3.54 -8.52 21.60
CA PHE A 90 -4.47 -9.61 21.89
C PHE A 90 -5.90 -9.21 21.54
N LEU A 91 -6.56 -10.00 20.69
CA LEU A 91 -7.98 -9.89 20.37
C LEU A 91 -8.79 -10.86 21.23
N GLN A 92 -9.83 -10.34 21.86
CA GLN A 92 -10.85 -11.15 22.54
C GLN A 92 -11.96 -11.50 21.53
N PRO A 93 -12.72 -12.59 21.75
CA PRO A 93 -13.77 -13.03 20.83
C PRO A 93 -15.02 -12.11 20.78
N ASN A 94 -14.90 -10.83 21.16
CA ASN A 94 -15.98 -9.85 21.13
C ASN A 94 -16.02 -9.13 19.77
N VAL A 95 -16.93 -9.55 18.90
CA VAL A 95 -17.04 -9.07 17.51
C VAL A 95 -17.35 -7.57 17.43
N ALA A 96 -18.12 -7.03 18.38
CA ALA A 96 -18.55 -5.63 18.35
C ALA A 96 -17.38 -4.63 18.45
N GLU A 97 -16.26 -5.05 19.04
CA GLU A 97 -15.08 -4.18 19.21
C GLU A 97 -14.05 -4.34 18.08
N ILE A 98 -14.17 -5.37 17.23
CA ILE A 98 -13.12 -5.70 16.25
C ILE A 98 -12.96 -4.57 15.23
N GLU A 99 -14.07 -4.00 14.75
CA GLU A 99 -14.04 -2.91 13.78
C GLU A 99 -13.34 -1.66 14.34
N ASP A 100 -13.68 -1.26 15.56
CA ASP A 100 -13.04 -0.14 16.24
C ASP A 100 -11.55 -0.41 16.49
N ILE A 101 -11.20 -1.64 16.87
CA ILE A 101 -9.82 -2.05 17.08
C ILE A 101 -9.04 -2.01 15.77
N ALA A 102 -9.62 -2.49 14.66
CA ALA A 102 -8.99 -2.49 13.34
C ALA A 102 -8.81 -1.06 12.81
N THR A 103 -9.79 -0.19 13.04
CA THR A 103 -9.73 1.23 12.69
C THR A 103 -8.59 1.95 13.42
N GLN A 104 -8.45 1.72 14.73
CA GLN A 104 -7.33 2.25 15.51
C GLN A 104 -5.99 1.62 15.07
N ALA A 105 -5.97 0.33 14.77
CA ALA A 105 -4.78 -0.36 14.30
C ALA A 105 -4.28 0.22 12.97
N ALA A 106 -5.18 0.53 12.03
CA ALA A 106 -4.81 1.15 10.75
C ALA A 106 -4.04 2.47 10.94
N GLN A 107 -4.51 3.32 11.85
CA GLN A 107 -3.84 4.59 12.17
C GLN A 107 -2.44 4.38 12.74
N LEU A 108 -2.30 3.46 13.70
CA LEU A 108 -1.01 3.14 14.33
C LEU A 108 -0.03 2.52 13.34
N ILE A 109 -0.51 1.62 12.48
CA ILE A 109 0.30 0.97 11.44
C ILE A 109 0.82 2.02 10.47
N LEU A 110 -0.04 2.92 9.99
CA LEU A 110 0.38 3.97 9.06
C LEU A 110 1.41 4.93 9.68
N GLU A 111 1.23 5.30 10.95
CA GLU A 111 2.21 6.10 11.68
C GLU A 111 3.58 5.38 11.75
N GLU A 112 3.58 4.12 12.15
CA GLU A 112 4.82 3.35 12.33
C GLU A 112 5.52 3.06 11.01
N VAL A 113 4.77 2.79 9.94
CA VAL A 113 5.31 2.63 8.58
C VAL A 113 5.96 3.93 8.13
N ASN A 114 5.29 5.08 8.25
CA ASN A 114 5.85 6.37 7.88
C ASN A 114 7.11 6.72 8.68
N ARG A 115 7.08 6.45 9.99
CA ARG A 115 8.23 6.62 10.88
C ARG A 115 9.41 5.73 10.46
N SER A 116 9.15 4.50 10.05
CA SER A 116 10.17 3.56 9.59
C SER A 116 10.78 3.99 8.25
N LYS A 117 9.95 4.46 7.31
CA LYS A 117 10.41 5.01 6.01
C LYS A 117 11.36 6.19 6.21
N LEU A 118 10.99 7.14 7.07
CA LEU A 118 11.84 8.31 7.37
C LEU A 118 13.19 7.90 7.98
N GLN A 119 13.20 6.93 8.90
CA GLN A 119 14.45 6.44 9.49
C GLN A 119 15.38 5.82 8.45
N ASN A 120 14.83 5.01 7.54
CA ASN A 120 15.62 4.38 6.48
C ASN A 120 16.23 5.41 5.52
N LEU A 121 15.46 6.42 5.09
CA LEU A 121 15.96 7.49 4.21
C LEU A 121 17.06 8.32 4.87
N LEU A 122 16.92 8.60 6.17
CA LEU A 122 17.94 9.34 6.92
C LEU A 122 19.23 8.51 7.07
N GLN A 123 19.13 7.23 7.41
CA GLN A 123 20.30 6.35 7.56
C GLN A 123 21.08 6.22 6.25
N ASP A 124 20.38 6.04 5.12
CA ASP A 124 21.00 5.95 3.78
C ASP A 124 21.81 7.22 3.45
N THR A 125 21.29 8.40 3.79
CA THR A 125 22.00 9.68 3.58
C THR A 125 23.28 9.80 4.41
N PHE A 126 23.32 9.25 5.64
CA PHE A 126 24.48 9.36 6.52
C PHE A 126 25.60 8.35 6.18
N ASP A 127 25.27 7.20 5.59
CA ASP A 127 26.28 6.19 5.22
C ASP A 127 27.09 6.62 3.98
N MET A 128 26.52 7.48 3.12
CA MET A 128 27.20 8.02 1.94
C MET A 128 28.35 8.99 2.25
N ASP A 129 28.44 9.53 3.47
CA ASP A 129 29.44 10.56 3.83
C ASP A 129 30.70 9.97 4.52
N ARG A 130 30.78 8.64 4.65
CA ARG A 130 31.77 7.97 5.51
C ARG A 130 32.85 7.14 4.83
N ASP A 131 32.86 7.05 3.50
CA ASP A 131 33.71 6.09 2.77
C ASP A 131 34.73 6.70 1.79
N GLU A 132 35.30 7.86 2.10
CA GLU A 132 36.53 8.34 1.43
C GLU A 132 37.54 8.94 2.41
N LEU A 133 38.48 8.13 2.93
CA LEU A 133 39.83 8.54 3.35
C LEU A 133 40.85 7.39 3.22
#